data_AF-A0A4R0RJP0-F1
#
_entry.id   AF-A0A4R0RJP0-F1
#
_cell.length_a   1.000
_cell.length_b   1.000
_cell.length_c   1.000
_cell.angle_alpha   90.00
_cell.angle_beta   90.00
_cell.angle_gamma   90.00
#
_symmetry.space_group_name_H-M   'P 1'
#
loop_
_entity.id
_entity.type
_entity.pdbx_description
1 polymer ?
#
loop_
_entity_poly.entity_id
_entity_poly.type
_entity_poly.pdbx_seq_one_letter_code
_entity_poly.pdbx_strand_id
1 'polypeptide(L)'
;MAKPGDNISIADIEVPAVARGSEANADAFSEYFMFRRNCCQSHKASQDIGVINKMMLEYSQGLQQRSTQQVVASAASGNAADCLEVGVRSWCGCGTRKDKEAAMSWWTRIANPSSSSKRIRAYALSCLAFAHWDLRSTREEGPEVCNIDSVYRAASCANECAALGFVSPIVLLVGSHTQQLLADEDNLKKFPRELGHPRFKAFGDLWDVVARRESEMVKTVERREERVARMRNVYVCAAEGCGLEGTSKSGLMRCAGKCEGEGKPSYCSKECQKTDWKRHKIHCRPSTQAYTVPHPPVEDTSRPHLEVSPAEPDSDEEDSSLPTIVAPSPRTLEEHGVRDDGREVRMEIPRPGGGTTTISSRTMSPAFMKQFRDQMEKMVLEDGQSD
;
A
#
# COMPACT_ATOMS: atom_id res chain seq x y z
N MET A 1 -28.85 0.41 -6.40
CA MET A 1 -27.85 -0.54 -5.84
C MET A 1 -26.82 -0.79 -6.93
N ALA A 2 -25.58 -0.34 -6.75
CA ALA A 2 -24.49 -0.57 -7.69
C ALA A 2 -24.08 -2.06 -7.69
N LYS A 3 -23.61 -2.58 -8.83
CA LYS A 3 -23.21 -3.99 -8.94
C LYS A 3 -21.76 -4.15 -8.45
N PRO A 4 -21.38 -5.31 -7.87
CA PRO A 4 -19.98 -5.60 -7.56
C PRO A 4 -19.14 -5.52 -8.84
N GLY A 5 -18.23 -4.56 -8.93
CA GLY A 5 -17.35 -4.34 -10.09
C GLY A 5 -17.37 -2.92 -10.67
N ASP A 6 -18.31 -2.07 -10.25
CA ASP A 6 -18.31 -0.66 -10.66
C ASP A 6 -17.19 0.09 -9.90
N ASN A 7 -16.17 0.58 -10.62
CA ASN A 7 -15.15 1.48 -10.07
C ASN A 7 -15.79 2.83 -9.76
N ILE A 8 -16.22 3.03 -8.52
CA ILE A 8 -16.75 4.31 -8.04
C ILE A 8 -15.58 5.29 -7.89
N SER A 9 -15.53 6.32 -8.74
CA SER A 9 -14.60 7.43 -8.56
C SER A 9 -15.02 8.28 -7.35
N ILE A 10 -14.06 8.90 -6.66
CA ILE A 10 -14.34 9.88 -5.59
C ILE A 10 -15.25 11.00 -6.10
N ALA A 11 -15.12 11.38 -7.37
CA ALA A 11 -15.95 12.41 -8.00
C ALA A 11 -17.42 12.01 -8.21
N ASP A 12 -17.72 10.70 -8.25
CA ASP A 12 -19.07 10.18 -8.51
C ASP A 12 -19.88 9.98 -7.23
N ILE A 13 -19.27 10.16 -6.06
CA ILE A 13 -19.95 10.07 -4.78
C ILE A 13 -20.68 11.38 -4.55
N GLU A 14 -22.00 11.35 -4.65
CA GLU A 14 -22.85 12.50 -4.32
C GLU A 14 -22.52 13.01 -2.91
N VAL A 15 -21.78 14.12 -2.86
CA VAL A 15 -21.46 14.81 -1.61
C VAL A 15 -22.78 15.36 -1.03
N PRO A 16 -23.07 15.16 0.27
CA PRO A 16 -24.36 15.46 0.87
C PRO A 16 -24.89 16.86 0.56
N ALA A 17 -26.20 16.99 0.35
CA ALA A 17 -26.85 18.26 0.05
C ALA A 17 -26.72 19.33 1.15
N VAL A 18 -26.56 18.88 2.42
CA VAL A 18 -26.34 19.75 3.61
C VAL A 18 -24.96 20.44 3.57
N ALA A 19 -24.16 20.13 2.54
CA ALA A 19 -22.81 20.61 2.30
C ALA A 19 -22.71 21.56 1.07
N ARG A 20 -23.83 21.95 0.44
CA ARG A 20 -23.86 22.73 -0.83
C ARG A 20 -23.51 24.24 -0.71
N GLY A 21 -22.56 24.59 0.16
CA GLY A 21 -22.10 25.98 0.33
C GLY A 21 -20.85 26.38 -0.46
N SER A 22 -19.95 25.46 -0.79
CA SER A 22 -18.71 25.80 -1.50
C SER A 22 -17.98 24.55 -2.05
N GLU A 23 -17.19 24.72 -3.11
CA GLU A 23 -16.26 23.70 -3.66
C GLU A 23 -15.30 23.11 -2.59
N ALA A 24 -15.14 23.79 -1.45
CA ALA A 24 -14.33 23.34 -0.31
C ALA A 24 -14.79 22.02 0.34
N ASN A 25 -15.85 21.37 -0.15
CA ASN A 25 -16.44 20.20 0.49
C ASN A 25 -15.86 18.84 0.04
N ALA A 26 -15.54 18.69 -1.25
CA ALA A 26 -14.99 17.42 -1.75
C ALA A 26 -13.57 17.17 -1.21
N ASP A 27 -12.75 18.22 -1.15
CA ASP A 27 -11.41 18.17 -0.57
C ASP A 27 -11.46 17.89 0.94
N ALA A 28 -12.37 18.55 1.67
CA ALA A 28 -12.53 18.33 3.11
C ALA A 28 -13.01 16.90 3.43
N PHE A 29 -13.91 16.34 2.61
CA PHE A 29 -14.32 14.95 2.75
C PHE A 29 -13.19 13.97 2.43
N SER A 30 -12.42 14.24 1.36
CA SER A 30 -11.26 13.43 1.00
C SER A 30 -10.20 13.43 2.11
N GLU A 31 -9.91 14.61 2.69
CA GLU A 31 -9.02 14.74 3.85
C GLU A 31 -9.57 13.98 5.06
N TYR A 32 -10.87 14.11 5.35
CA TYR A 32 -11.56 13.39 6.43
C TYR A 32 -11.47 11.87 6.27
N PHE A 33 -11.76 11.35 5.07
CA PHE A 33 -11.69 9.92 4.76
C PHE A 33 -10.26 9.39 4.95
N MET A 34 -9.28 10.06 4.34
CA MET A 34 -7.88 9.64 4.43
C MET A 34 -7.36 9.72 5.86
N PHE A 35 -7.72 10.77 6.61
CA PHE A 35 -7.36 10.91 8.01
C PHE A 35 -7.91 9.75 8.84
N ARG A 36 -9.21 9.44 8.71
CA ARG A 36 -9.83 8.30 9.42
C ARG A 36 -9.20 6.97 9.03
N ARG A 37 -8.90 6.76 7.75
CA ARG A 37 -8.22 5.53 7.30
C ARG A 37 -6.85 5.40 7.96
N ASN A 38 -6.10 6.48 8.05
CA ASN A 38 -4.74 6.46 8.58
C ASN A 38 -4.68 6.38 10.12
N CYS A 39 -5.70 6.91 10.83
CA CYS A 39 -5.69 7.00 12.29
C CYS A 39 -6.62 6.00 12.99
N CYS A 40 -7.75 5.64 12.37
CA CYS A 40 -8.80 4.86 13.02
C CYS A 40 -8.94 3.43 12.48
N GLN A 41 -8.12 3.05 11.49
CA GLN A 41 -8.07 1.68 10.96
C GLN A 41 -6.76 1.01 11.33
N SER A 42 -6.81 -0.31 11.52
CA SER A 42 -5.60 -1.10 11.71
C SER A 42 -4.76 -1.09 10.43
N HIS A 43 -3.43 -1.10 10.53
CA HIS A 43 -2.55 -1.28 9.38
C HIS A 43 -2.77 -2.62 8.66
N LYS A 44 -3.38 -3.61 9.35
CA LYS A 44 -3.78 -4.89 8.76
C LYS A 44 -5.15 -4.85 8.07
N ALA A 45 -5.86 -3.72 8.14
CA ALA A 45 -7.09 -3.56 7.40
C ALA A 45 -6.80 -3.76 5.90
N SER A 46 -7.68 -4.49 5.23
CA SER A 46 -7.49 -4.83 3.82
C SER A 46 -7.29 -3.56 2.98
N GLN A 47 -6.29 -3.60 2.10
CA GLN A 47 -6.06 -2.58 1.07
C GLN A 47 -6.86 -2.87 -0.21
N ASP A 48 -7.75 -3.86 -0.16
CA ASP A 48 -8.67 -4.16 -1.25
C ASP A 48 -9.54 -2.93 -1.57
N ILE A 49 -9.66 -2.64 -2.86
CA ILE A 49 -10.38 -1.45 -3.34
C ILE A 49 -11.87 -1.50 -3.00
N GLY A 50 -12.48 -2.69 -2.98
CA GLY A 50 -13.87 -2.88 -2.58
C GLY A 50 -14.09 -2.56 -1.11
N VAL A 51 -13.18 -2.98 -0.23
CA VAL A 51 -13.20 -2.64 1.20
C VAL A 51 -13.02 -1.12 1.42
N ILE A 52 -12.11 -0.49 0.68
CA ILE A 52 -11.87 0.96 0.73
C ILE A 52 -13.13 1.72 0.30
N ASN A 53 -13.75 1.33 -0.82
CA ASN A 53 -14.97 1.96 -1.33
C ASN A 53 -16.15 1.81 -0.36
N LYS A 54 -16.30 0.63 0.25
CA LYS A 54 -17.31 0.39 1.29
C LYS A 54 -17.11 1.32 2.49
N MET A 55 -15.87 1.43 2.99
CA MET A 55 -15.55 2.32 4.12
C MET A 55 -15.83 3.79 3.79
N MET A 56 -15.49 4.23 2.58
CA MET A 56 -15.76 5.59 2.11
C MET A 56 -17.26 5.89 2.09
N LEU A 57 -18.08 4.94 1.61
CA LEU A 57 -19.54 5.05 1.61
C LEU A 57 -20.11 5.11 3.04
N GLU A 58 -19.64 4.25 3.94
CA GLU A 58 -20.05 4.24 5.35
C GLU A 58 -19.76 5.58 6.04
N TYR A 59 -18.59 6.16 5.80
CA TYR A 59 -18.21 7.46 6.34
C TYR A 59 -19.05 8.61 5.76
N SER A 60 -19.31 8.61 4.45
CA SER A 60 -20.19 9.61 3.82
C SER A 60 -21.60 9.55 4.41
N GLN A 61 -22.17 8.34 4.54
CA GLN A 61 -23.49 8.14 5.15
C GLN A 61 -23.52 8.60 6.62
N GLY A 62 -22.48 8.32 7.40
CA GLY A 62 -22.38 8.78 8.79
C GLY A 62 -22.40 10.32 8.92
N LEU A 63 -21.75 11.03 7.99
CA LEU A 63 -21.80 12.49 7.93
C LEU A 63 -23.20 13.01 7.56
N GLN A 64 -23.93 12.30 6.68
CA GLN A 64 -25.31 12.64 6.29
C GLN A 64 -26.30 12.46 7.44
N GLN A 65 -26.14 11.39 8.22
CA GLN A 65 -27.08 11.02 9.28
C GLN A 65 -27.00 11.94 10.49
N ARG A 66 -25.83 12.52 10.78
CA ARG A 66 -25.61 13.34 11.97
C ARG A 66 -24.91 14.65 11.62
N SER A 67 -25.61 15.75 11.83
CA SER A 67 -25.07 17.10 11.64
C SER A 67 -23.93 17.36 12.64
N THR A 68 -23.00 18.24 12.27
CA THR A 68 -21.90 18.64 13.16
C THR A 68 -22.42 19.15 14.50
N GLN A 69 -23.52 19.91 14.52
CA GLN A 69 -24.14 20.41 15.75
C GLN A 69 -24.60 19.27 16.67
N GLN A 70 -25.23 18.22 16.11
CA GLN A 70 -25.66 17.05 16.89
C GLN A 70 -24.47 16.28 17.47
N VAL A 71 -23.39 16.12 16.69
CA VAL A 71 -22.17 15.46 17.17
C VAL A 71 -21.51 16.31 18.27
N VAL A 72 -21.39 17.63 18.10
CA VAL A 72 -20.82 18.53 19.11
C VAL A 72 -21.64 18.52 20.40
N ALA A 73 -22.98 18.58 20.32
CA ALA A 73 -23.83 18.53 21.51
C ALA A 73 -23.67 17.21 22.29
N SER A 74 -23.55 16.08 21.57
CA SER A 74 -23.32 14.77 22.18
C SER A 74 -21.91 14.64 22.77
N ALA A 75 -20.89 15.14 22.08
CA ALA A 75 -19.52 15.23 22.59
C ALA A 75 -19.42 16.08 23.87
N ALA A 76 -20.12 17.23 23.89
CA ALA A 76 -20.22 18.09 25.07
C ALA A 76 -20.87 17.37 26.27
N SER A 77 -21.79 16.45 25.99
CA SER A 77 -22.44 15.57 26.98
C SER A 77 -21.55 14.41 27.45
N GLY A 78 -20.29 14.35 26.99
CA GLY A 78 -19.32 13.35 27.43
C GLY A 78 -19.25 12.07 26.58
N ASN A 79 -19.94 12.01 25.42
CA ASN A 79 -19.83 10.87 24.53
C ASN A 79 -18.44 10.83 23.87
N ALA A 80 -17.60 9.87 24.26
CA ALA A 80 -16.22 9.79 23.80
C ALA A 80 -16.07 9.52 22.29
N ALA A 81 -16.98 8.76 21.69
CA ALA A 81 -16.96 8.50 20.25
C ALA A 81 -17.28 9.78 19.45
N ASP A 82 -18.19 10.60 19.97
CA ASP A 82 -18.50 11.88 19.37
C ASP A 82 -17.41 12.93 19.62
N CYS A 83 -16.71 12.91 20.77
CA CYS A 83 -15.50 13.71 20.96
C CYS A 83 -14.44 13.39 19.89
N LEU A 84 -14.24 12.10 19.59
CA LEU A 84 -13.33 11.67 18.52
C LEU A 84 -13.78 12.24 17.17
N GLU A 85 -15.06 12.08 16.83
CA GLU A 85 -15.66 12.57 15.58
C GLU A 85 -15.56 14.10 15.42
N VAL A 86 -15.87 14.87 16.47
CA VAL A 86 -15.70 16.34 16.46
C VAL A 86 -14.26 16.69 16.16
N GLY A 87 -13.30 16.03 16.83
CA GLY A 87 -11.89 16.28 16.57
C GLY A 87 -11.49 16.00 15.12
N VAL A 88 -11.95 14.90 14.52
CA VAL A 88 -11.68 14.59 13.10
C VAL A 88 -12.29 15.64 12.17
N ARG A 89 -13.56 16.02 12.40
CA ARG A 89 -14.23 17.05 11.58
C ARG A 89 -13.51 18.39 11.68
N SER A 90 -13.14 18.83 12.89
CA SER A 90 -12.38 20.05 13.13
C SER A 90 -10.99 20.00 12.51
N TRP A 91 -10.30 18.86 12.53
CA TRP A 91 -8.98 18.72 11.91
C TRP A 91 -9.03 18.86 10.39
N CYS A 92 -10.01 18.23 9.74
CA CYS A 92 -10.12 18.20 8.27
C CYS A 92 -10.98 19.34 7.70
N GLY A 93 -11.72 20.08 8.53
CA GLY A 93 -12.71 21.07 8.06
C GLY A 93 -13.96 20.44 7.44
N CYS A 94 -14.26 19.17 7.73
CA CYS A 94 -15.40 18.48 7.14
C CYS A 94 -16.68 18.77 7.93
N GLY A 95 -17.59 19.55 7.34
CA GLY A 95 -18.83 19.99 7.99
C GLY A 95 -18.64 21.01 9.12
N THR A 96 -17.45 21.61 9.24
CA THR A 96 -17.11 22.66 10.22
C THR A 96 -15.91 23.48 9.73
N ARG A 97 -15.62 24.62 10.36
CA ARG A 97 -14.36 25.34 10.11
C ARG A 97 -13.17 24.51 10.60
N LYS A 98 -12.11 24.44 9.79
CA LYS A 98 -10.86 23.78 10.16
C LYS A 98 -10.22 24.48 11.37
N ASP A 99 -9.99 23.72 12.43
CA ASP A 99 -9.43 24.15 13.70
C ASP A 99 -8.63 22.99 14.33
N LYS A 100 -7.31 23.02 14.11
CA LYS A 100 -6.39 21.95 14.55
C LYS A 100 -6.22 21.91 16.08
N GLU A 101 -6.23 23.08 16.72
CA GLU A 101 -6.06 23.18 18.17
C GLU A 101 -7.29 22.63 18.90
N ALA A 102 -8.49 23.03 18.46
CA ALA A 102 -9.73 22.46 18.99
C ALA A 102 -9.79 20.94 18.79
N ALA A 103 -9.36 20.45 17.62
CA ALA A 103 -9.31 19.02 17.35
C ALA A 103 -8.42 18.25 18.34
N MET A 104 -7.19 18.75 18.58
CA MET A 104 -6.26 18.15 19.53
C MET A 104 -6.78 18.21 20.96
N SER A 105 -7.47 19.28 21.35
CA SER A 105 -8.11 19.40 22.66
C SER A 105 -9.16 18.30 22.89
N TRP A 106 -10.02 18.05 21.90
CA TRP A 106 -11.01 16.97 21.96
C TRP A 106 -10.37 15.59 22.11
N TRP A 107 -9.33 15.29 21.34
CA TRP A 107 -8.63 14.01 21.44
C TRP A 107 -7.88 13.84 22.77
N THR A 108 -7.24 14.91 23.26
CA THR A 108 -6.54 14.89 24.56
C THR A 108 -7.48 14.53 25.70
N ARG A 109 -8.71 15.05 25.68
CA ARG A 109 -9.74 14.74 26.69
C ARG A 109 -10.09 13.24 26.75
N ILE A 110 -10.17 12.58 25.60
CA ILE A 110 -10.55 11.16 25.50
C ILE A 110 -9.36 10.19 25.47
N ALA A 111 -8.14 10.70 25.33
CA ALA A 111 -6.90 9.92 25.42
C ALA A 111 -6.57 9.50 26.87
N ASN A 112 -7.20 10.14 27.86
CA ASN A 112 -7.06 9.77 29.27
C ASN A 112 -7.67 8.37 29.54
N PRO A 113 -6.97 7.47 30.26
CA PRO A 113 -7.47 6.14 30.63
C PRO A 113 -8.86 6.12 31.29
N SER A 114 -9.24 7.16 32.04
CA SER A 114 -10.48 7.18 32.81
C SER A 114 -11.70 7.68 32.02
N SER A 115 -11.52 8.23 30.82
CA SER A 115 -12.59 8.96 30.12
C SER A 115 -13.24 8.19 28.97
N SER A 116 -12.64 7.09 28.50
CA SER A 116 -13.14 6.39 27.32
C SER A 116 -12.78 4.90 27.28
N SER A 117 -13.40 4.15 26.36
CA SER A 117 -13.05 2.76 26.12
C SER A 117 -11.63 2.63 25.55
N LYS A 118 -10.97 1.49 25.78
CA LYS A 118 -9.63 1.19 25.25
C LYS A 118 -9.50 1.47 23.75
N ARG A 119 -10.53 1.14 22.96
CA ARG A 119 -10.58 1.35 21.51
C ARG A 119 -10.63 2.83 21.14
N ILE A 120 -11.53 3.60 21.77
CA ILE A 120 -11.66 5.04 21.49
C ILE A 120 -10.40 5.80 21.93
N ARG A 121 -9.82 5.42 23.08
CA ARG A 121 -8.54 5.94 23.54
C ARG A 121 -7.42 5.70 22.52
N ALA A 122 -7.31 4.48 21.99
CA ALA A 122 -6.30 4.16 20.98
C ALA A 122 -6.47 5.00 19.69
N TYR A 123 -7.70 5.19 19.23
CA TYR A 123 -7.96 6.07 18.08
C TYR A 123 -7.57 7.52 18.35
N ALA A 124 -7.90 8.05 19.53
CA ALA A 124 -7.52 9.41 19.92
C ALA A 124 -5.99 9.59 19.98
N LEU A 125 -5.27 8.63 20.55
CA LEU A 125 -3.81 8.62 20.58
C LEU A 125 -3.22 8.54 19.16
N SER A 126 -3.82 7.75 18.27
CA SER A 126 -3.42 7.71 16.87
C SER A 126 -3.64 9.05 16.15
N CYS A 127 -4.74 9.75 16.42
CA CYS A 127 -5.01 11.08 15.87
C CYS A 127 -4.01 12.13 16.41
N LEU A 128 -3.70 12.08 17.71
CA LEU A 128 -2.69 12.95 18.33
C LEU A 128 -1.29 12.68 17.76
N ALA A 129 -0.94 11.42 17.51
CA ALA A 129 0.31 11.06 16.83
C ALA A 129 0.39 11.70 15.45
N PHE A 130 -0.68 11.63 14.65
CA PHE A 130 -0.76 12.32 13.35
C PHE A 130 -0.58 13.84 13.52
N ALA A 131 -1.30 14.44 14.46
CA ALA A 131 -1.31 15.89 14.63
C ALA A 131 0.07 16.42 15.03
N HIS A 132 0.72 15.79 16.00
CA HIS A 132 2.08 16.15 16.39
C HIS A 132 3.09 15.89 15.26
N TRP A 133 2.90 14.82 14.49
CA TRP A 133 3.75 14.56 13.33
C TRP A 133 3.61 15.65 12.26
N ASP A 134 2.39 16.11 11.97
CA ASP A 134 2.13 17.20 11.01
C ASP A 134 2.76 18.53 11.47
N LEU A 135 2.76 18.80 12.79
CA LEU A 135 3.39 19.97 13.40
C LEU A 135 4.93 19.90 13.46
N ARG A 136 5.56 18.82 12.97
CA ARG A 136 7.03 18.71 12.95
C ARG A 136 7.69 19.68 11.96
N SER A 137 6.95 20.09 10.93
CA SER A 137 7.42 20.98 9.86
C SER A 137 6.78 22.36 10.04
N THR A 138 7.55 23.33 10.51
CA THR A 138 7.11 24.73 10.63
C THR A 138 7.30 25.42 9.27
N ARG A 139 6.21 25.91 8.66
CA ARG A 139 6.29 26.61 7.36
C ARG A 139 7.13 27.89 7.43
N GLU A 140 7.23 28.49 8.61
CA GLU A 140 7.89 29.78 8.83
C GLU A 140 9.43 29.66 8.85
N GLU A 141 9.96 28.50 9.19
CA GLU A 141 11.40 28.29 9.40
C GLU A 141 12.08 27.55 8.24
N GLY A 142 11.32 27.29 7.16
CA GLY A 142 11.79 26.56 5.98
C GLY A 142 11.78 25.03 6.15
N PRO A 143 11.99 24.28 5.06
CA PRO A 143 11.92 22.82 5.05
C PRO A 143 12.96 22.12 5.94
N GLU A 144 13.95 22.85 6.46
CA GLU A 144 15.10 22.28 7.18
C GLU A 144 14.97 22.27 8.70
N VAL A 145 13.96 22.93 9.28
CA VAL A 145 13.78 22.98 10.73
C VAL A 145 12.76 21.93 11.16
N CYS A 146 13.28 20.84 11.74
CA CYS A 146 12.47 19.78 12.32
C CYS A 146 12.19 20.10 13.79
N ASN A 147 10.92 20.25 14.16
CA ASN A 147 10.54 20.40 15.56
C ASN A 147 10.64 19.04 16.28
N ILE A 148 11.78 18.79 16.93
CA ILE A 148 12.07 17.52 17.59
C ILE A 148 11.10 17.21 18.74
N ASP A 149 10.55 18.23 19.40
CA ASP A 149 9.56 18.02 20.46
C ASP A 149 8.21 17.57 19.90
N SER A 150 7.81 18.06 18.72
CA SER A 150 6.67 17.54 17.98
C SER A 150 6.88 16.08 17.58
N VAL A 151 8.07 15.72 17.09
CA VAL A 151 8.45 14.32 16.79
C VAL A 151 8.35 13.44 18.05
N TYR A 152 8.89 13.90 19.18
CA TYR A 152 8.82 13.19 20.46
C TYR A 152 7.37 12.96 20.91
N ARG A 153 6.51 13.99 20.87
CA ARG A 153 5.09 13.86 21.25
C ARG A 153 4.34 12.92 20.32
N ALA A 154 4.64 12.95 19.02
CA ALA A 154 4.06 12.02 18.06
C ALA A 154 4.44 10.58 18.40
N ALA A 155 5.73 10.32 18.62
CA ALA A 155 6.23 8.99 18.98
C ALA A 155 5.69 8.52 20.34
N SER A 156 5.56 9.40 21.33
CA SER A 156 4.95 9.07 22.62
C SER A 156 3.48 8.64 22.47
N CYS A 157 2.68 9.37 21.69
CA CYS A 157 1.30 8.99 21.42
C CYS A 157 1.21 7.67 20.63
N ALA A 158 2.09 7.48 19.65
CA ALA A 158 2.17 6.26 18.86
C ALA A 158 2.57 5.04 19.72
N ASN A 159 3.49 5.21 20.67
CA ASN A 159 3.88 4.20 21.62
C ASN A 159 2.71 3.80 22.53
N GLU A 160 2.01 4.76 23.12
CA GLU A 160 0.83 4.45 23.93
C GLU A 160 -0.27 3.75 23.11
N CYS A 161 -0.45 4.16 21.84
CA CYS A 161 -1.38 3.51 20.93
C CYS A 161 -1.02 2.03 20.69
N ALA A 162 0.26 1.76 20.42
CA ALA A 162 0.81 0.41 20.26
C ALA A 162 0.68 -0.43 21.54
N ALA A 163 0.92 0.15 22.72
CA ALA A 163 0.74 -0.49 24.02
C ALA A 163 -0.73 -0.90 24.29
N LEU A 164 -1.69 -0.18 23.71
CA LEU A 164 -3.10 -0.58 23.73
C LEU A 164 -3.43 -1.72 22.73
N GLY A 165 -2.44 -2.23 21.99
CA GLY A 165 -2.60 -3.29 21.00
C GLY A 165 -3.23 -2.82 19.70
N PHE A 166 -3.27 -1.51 19.44
CA PHE A 166 -3.78 -0.94 18.20
C PHE A 166 -2.64 -0.30 17.41
N VAL A 167 -2.45 -0.76 16.17
CA VAL A 167 -1.41 -0.26 15.28
C VAL A 167 -2.07 0.19 13.99
N SER A 168 -2.18 1.50 13.81
CA SER A 168 -2.68 2.14 12.60
C SER A 168 -1.54 2.47 11.62
N PRO A 169 -1.85 2.82 10.36
CA PRO A 169 -0.83 3.30 9.43
C PRO A 169 0.02 4.46 9.96
N ILE A 170 -0.58 5.42 10.69
CA ILE A 170 0.19 6.55 11.23
C ILE A 170 1.13 6.13 12.37
N VAL A 171 0.78 5.14 13.18
CA VAL A 171 1.67 4.61 14.22
C VAL A 171 2.96 4.05 13.60
N LEU A 172 2.82 3.26 12.53
CA LEU A 172 3.97 2.73 11.80
C LEU A 172 4.79 3.84 11.13
N LEU A 173 4.11 4.80 10.50
CA LEU A 173 4.78 5.93 9.84
C LEU A 173 5.62 6.75 10.84
N VAL A 174 5.04 7.13 11.98
CA VAL A 174 5.74 7.86 13.03
C VAL A 174 6.91 7.03 13.57
N GLY A 175 6.70 5.74 13.85
CA GLY A 175 7.75 4.85 14.36
C GLY A 175 8.93 4.73 13.39
N SER A 176 8.68 4.33 12.15
CA SER A 176 9.73 4.14 11.13
C SER A 176 10.50 5.42 10.84
N HIS A 177 9.82 6.56 10.69
CA HIS A 177 10.52 7.82 10.43
C HIS A 177 11.29 8.32 11.66
N THR A 178 10.77 8.11 12.88
CA THR A 178 11.53 8.47 14.09
C THR A 178 12.80 7.62 14.19
N GLN A 179 12.73 6.32 13.88
CA GLN A 179 13.90 5.44 13.85
C GLN A 179 14.92 5.87 12.79
N GLN A 180 14.48 6.28 11.60
CA GLN A 180 15.36 6.84 10.56
C GLN A 180 16.05 8.13 11.03
N LEU A 181 15.31 9.06 11.64
CA LEU A 181 15.88 10.29 12.20
C LEU A 181 16.95 10.01 13.26
N LEU A 182 16.77 8.96 14.07
CA LEU A 182 17.73 8.56 15.10
C LEU A 182 18.94 7.77 14.55
N ALA A 183 18.79 7.11 13.41
CA ALA A 183 19.85 6.33 12.77
C ALA A 183 20.78 7.17 11.88
N ASP A 184 20.30 8.31 11.40
CA ASP A 184 21.05 9.23 10.55
C ASP A 184 22.08 10.04 11.37
N GLU A 185 23.36 9.78 11.12
CA GLU A 185 24.47 10.44 11.81
C GLU A 185 24.48 11.97 11.63
N ASP A 186 24.01 12.47 10.48
CA ASP A 186 24.01 13.90 10.21
C ASP A 186 22.89 14.59 11.00
N ASN A 187 21.75 13.93 11.18
CA ASN A 187 20.70 14.40 12.10
C ASN A 187 21.20 14.39 13.55
N LEU A 188 21.94 13.36 13.97
CA LEU A 188 22.54 13.32 15.31
C LEU A 188 23.59 14.44 15.52
N LYS A 189 24.37 14.80 14.51
CA LYS A 189 25.29 15.95 14.57
C LYS A 189 24.54 17.29 14.63
N LYS A 190 23.42 17.40 13.91
CA LYS A 190 22.58 18.61 13.87
C LYS A 190 21.80 18.83 15.17
N PHE A 191 21.33 17.74 15.81
CA PHE A 191 20.49 17.77 17.01
C PHE A 191 21.00 16.81 18.13
N PRO A 192 22.25 16.96 18.59
CA PRO A 192 22.88 15.98 19.48
C PRO A 192 22.20 15.92 20.86
N ARG A 193 21.68 17.06 21.34
CA ARG A 193 21.02 17.14 22.66
C ARG A 193 19.62 16.56 22.62
N GLU A 194 18.89 16.79 21.55
CA GLU A 194 17.47 16.46 21.43
C GLU A 194 17.26 15.00 21.01
N LEU A 195 18.02 14.51 20.02
CA LEU A 195 17.93 13.14 19.50
C LEU A 195 18.74 12.13 20.33
N GLY A 196 19.86 12.55 20.92
CA GLY A 196 20.65 11.73 21.85
C GLY A 196 19.99 11.52 23.21
N HIS A 197 18.86 12.19 23.48
CA HIS A 197 18.19 12.14 24.76
C HIS A 197 17.60 10.74 25.04
N PRO A 198 17.75 10.17 26.26
CA PRO A 198 17.19 8.85 26.63
C PRO A 198 15.68 8.70 26.45
N ARG A 199 14.96 9.79 26.17
CA ARG A 199 13.50 9.81 26.04
C ARG A 199 13.02 9.02 24.83
N PHE A 200 13.80 8.98 23.75
CA PHE A 200 13.49 8.17 22.56
C PHE A 200 13.70 6.67 22.78
N LYS A 201 14.55 6.28 23.75
CA LYS A 201 14.77 4.86 24.08
C LYS A 201 13.59 4.23 24.83
N ALA A 202 12.68 5.05 25.36
CA ALA A 202 11.56 4.59 26.17
C ALA A 202 10.36 4.04 25.35
N PHE A 203 10.40 4.10 24.02
CA PHE A 203 9.27 3.71 23.16
C PHE A 203 9.27 2.22 22.77
N GLY A 204 9.39 1.33 23.76
CA GLY A 204 9.52 -0.12 23.54
C GLY A 204 8.39 -0.72 22.68
N ASP A 205 7.12 -0.43 23.02
CA ASP A 205 5.97 -0.95 22.27
C ASP A 205 5.96 -0.46 20.81
N LEU A 206 6.38 0.79 20.57
CA LEU A 206 6.49 1.34 19.22
C LEU A 206 7.58 0.63 18.41
N TRP A 207 8.75 0.39 19.01
CA TRP A 207 9.86 -0.29 18.35
C TRP A 207 9.52 -1.74 18.02
N ASP A 208 8.83 -2.45 18.91
CA ASP A 208 8.38 -3.81 18.67
C ASP A 208 7.43 -3.92 17.48
N VAL A 209 6.52 -2.95 17.29
CA VAL A 209 5.59 -2.98 16.15
C VAL A 209 6.26 -2.57 14.85
N VAL A 210 7.24 -1.65 14.88
CA VAL A 210 8.04 -1.28 13.70
C VAL A 210 8.91 -2.46 13.26
N ALA A 211 9.68 -3.07 14.17
CA ALA A 211 10.53 -4.22 13.87
C ALA A 211 9.72 -5.40 13.31
N ARG A 212 8.53 -5.66 13.89
CA ARG A 212 7.62 -6.68 13.38
C ARG A 212 7.17 -6.36 11.94
N ARG A 213 6.82 -5.11 11.66
CA ARG A 213 6.39 -4.69 10.32
C ARG A 213 7.53 -4.80 9.29
N GLU A 214 8.74 -4.41 9.67
CA GLU A 214 9.93 -4.55 8.82
C GLU A 214 10.19 -6.03 8.51
N SER A 215 10.12 -6.92 9.51
CA SER A 215 10.24 -8.37 9.30
C SER A 215 9.15 -8.93 8.38
N GLU A 216 7.90 -8.50 8.53
CA GLU A 216 6.80 -8.88 7.61
C GLU A 216 7.09 -8.43 6.17
N MET A 217 7.63 -7.23 5.98
CA MET A 217 7.99 -6.70 4.67
C MET A 217 9.14 -7.50 4.04
N VAL A 218 10.21 -7.78 4.80
CA VAL A 218 11.34 -8.61 4.35
C VAL A 218 10.85 -10.00 3.90
N LYS A 219 10.06 -10.69 4.73
CA LYS A 219 9.49 -12.00 4.38
C LYS A 219 8.61 -11.94 3.12
N THR A 220 7.87 -10.85 2.92
CA THR A 220 7.04 -10.67 1.73
C THR A 220 7.90 -10.51 0.47
N VAL A 221 9.03 -9.81 0.59
CA VAL A 221 10.01 -9.66 -0.49
C VAL A 221 10.70 -11.00 -0.78
N GLU A 222 11.21 -11.70 0.23
CA GLU A 222 11.87 -13.01 0.09
C GLU A 222 10.94 -14.04 -0.58
N ARG A 223 9.71 -14.22 -0.08
CA ARG A 223 8.72 -15.12 -0.70
C ARG A 223 8.40 -14.74 -2.14
N ARG A 224 8.48 -13.46 -2.48
CA ARG A 224 8.30 -13.02 -3.86
C ARG A 224 9.51 -13.39 -4.70
N GLU A 225 10.72 -13.12 -4.22
CA GLU A 225 11.96 -13.48 -4.90
C GLU A 225 12.07 -14.98 -5.12
N GLU A 226 11.71 -15.81 -4.14
CA GLU A 226 11.64 -17.27 -4.28
C GLU A 226 10.66 -17.70 -5.37
N ARG A 227 9.46 -17.09 -5.43
CA ARG A 227 8.48 -17.35 -6.50
C ARG A 227 9.01 -16.96 -7.88
N VAL A 228 9.68 -15.81 -7.97
CA VAL A 228 10.32 -15.34 -9.21
C VAL A 228 11.48 -16.27 -9.61
N ALA A 229 12.30 -16.71 -8.66
CA ALA A 229 13.41 -17.63 -8.91
C ALA A 229 12.92 -19.00 -9.39
N ARG A 230 11.88 -19.56 -8.76
CA ARG A 230 11.29 -20.85 -9.13
C ARG A 230 10.69 -20.84 -10.53
N MET A 231 10.03 -19.73 -10.92
CA MET A 231 9.31 -19.61 -12.19
C MET A 231 9.71 -18.34 -12.96
N ARG A 232 11.01 -18.15 -13.21
CA ARG A 232 11.53 -16.93 -13.84
C ARG A 232 10.83 -16.59 -15.15
N ASN A 233 10.55 -17.60 -15.99
CA ASN A 233 9.89 -17.42 -17.30
C ASN A 233 8.45 -16.91 -17.20
N VAL A 234 7.79 -17.05 -16.04
CA VAL A 234 6.41 -16.63 -15.81
C VAL A 234 6.35 -15.20 -15.31
N TYR A 235 7.25 -14.84 -14.39
CA TYR A 235 7.25 -13.54 -13.72
C TYR A 235 8.18 -12.51 -14.35
N VAL A 236 9.12 -12.89 -15.22
CA VAL A 236 10.07 -11.96 -15.86
C VAL A 236 9.81 -11.94 -17.36
N CYS A 237 9.85 -10.75 -17.96
CA CYS A 237 9.77 -10.59 -19.40
C CYS A 237 10.94 -11.33 -20.08
N ALA A 238 10.61 -12.25 -20.98
CA ALA A 238 11.59 -13.09 -21.66
C ALA A 238 12.43 -12.32 -22.70
N ALA A 239 11.98 -11.14 -23.14
CA ALA A 239 12.74 -10.32 -24.08
C ALA A 239 14.06 -9.85 -23.44
N GLU A 240 15.17 -10.11 -24.12
CA GLU A 240 16.51 -9.77 -23.65
C GLU A 240 16.66 -8.26 -23.43
N GLY A 241 17.26 -7.87 -22.30
CA GLY A 241 17.38 -6.48 -21.87
C GLY A 241 16.08 -5.82 -21.39
N CYS A 242 14.92 -6.50 -21.45
CA CYS A 242 13.67 -5.90 -20.97
C CYS A 242 13.60 -5.87 -19.43
N GLY A 243 13.89 -6.96 -18.73
CA GLY A 243 13.98 -6.98 -17.26
C GLY A 243 12.71 -6.61 -16.48
N LEU A 244 11.57 -6.42 -17.13
CA LEU A 244 10.32 -6.11 -16.44
C LEU A 244 9.74 -7.35 -15.77
N GLU A 245 9.25 -7.18 -14.55
CA GLU A 245 8.67 -8.25 -13.75
C GLU A 245 7.17 -8.06 -13.56
N GLY A 246 6.40 -9.14 -13.68
CA GLY A 246 5.03 -9.21 -13.19
C GLY A 246 5.01 -9.50 -11.70
N THR A 247 4.07 -8.91 -10.98
CA THR A 247 3.80 -9.27 -9.57
C THR A 247 2.99 -10.55 -9.42
N SER A 248 2.28 -10.94 -10.47
CA SER A 248 1.44 -12.13 -10.56
C SER A 248 1.71 -12.86 -11.88
N LYS A 249 1.26 -14.12 -11.99
CA LYS A 249 1.37 -14.90 -13.22
C LYS A 249 0.64 -14.27 -14.41
N SER A 250 -0.42 -13.49 -14.13
CA SER A 250 -1.20 -12.75 -15.13
C SER A 250 -0.62 -11.38 -15.46
N GLY A 251 0.37 -10.89 -14.70
CA GLY A 251 0.98 -9.58 -14.88
C GLY A 251 1.65 -9.40 -16.25
N LEU A 252 2.07 -10.49 -16.87
CA LEU A 252 2.71 -10.53 -18.18
C LEU A 252 1.88 -11.34 -19.19
N MET A 253 2.00 -11.01 -20.47
CA MET A 253 1.35 -11.75 -21.55
C MET A 253 2.15 -13.00 -21.89
N ARG A 254 1.55 -14.17 -21.76
CA ARG A 254 2.17 -15.43 -22.19
C ARG A 254 2.25 -15.48 -23.72
N CYS A 255 3.25 -16.18 -24.25
CA CYS A 255 3.37 -16.42 -25.69
C CYS A 255 2.06 -16.94 -26.30
N ALA A 256 1.58 -16.35 -27.39
CA ALA A 256 0.36 -16.80 -28.06
C ALA A 256 0.52 -18.13 -28.85
N GLY A 257 1.74 -18.66 -28.94
CA GLY A 257 2.04 -19.88 -29.69
C GLY A 257 1.69 -21.18 -28.95
N LYS A 258 1.99 -22.31 -29.61
CA LYS A 258 1.67 -23.68 -29.15
C LYS A 258 2.69 -24.29 -28.18
N CYS A 259 3.63 -23.50 -27.68
CA CYS A 259 4.49 -23.94 -26.58
C CYS A 259 3.65 -24.14 -25.31
N GLU A 260 3.94 -25.22 -24.57
CA GLU A 260 3.18 -25.66 -23.40
C GLU A 260 4.01 -25.56 -22.12
N GLY A 261 3.31 -25.61 -20.98
CA GLY A 261 3.91 -25.77 -19.66
C GLY A 261 4.62 -24.53 -19.10
N GLU A 262 5.53 -24.80 -18.17
CA GLU A 262 6.33 -23.82 -17.42
C GLU A 262 7.44 -23.18 -18.26
N GLY A 263 7.81 -23.79 -19.39
CA GLY A 263 8.76 -23.26 -20.35
C GLY A 263 8.18 -22.17 -21.28
N LYS A 264 6.89 -21.86 -21.16
CA LYS A 264 6.23 -20.85 -22.00
C LYS A 264 6.61 -19.43 -21.55
N PRO A 265 7.33 -18.65 -22.36
CA PRO A 265 7.80 -17.33 -21.96
C PRO A 265 6.64 -16.33 -21.79
N SER A 266 6.85 -15.41 -20.86
CA SER A 266 6.02 -14.25 -20.61
C SER A 266 6.65 -12.98 -21.17
N TYR A 267 5.82 -12.05 -21.65
CA TYR A 267 6.25 -10.79 -22.24
C TYR A 267 5.44 -9.64 -21.66
N CYS A 268 6.09 -8.51 -21.41
CA CYS A 268 5.40 -7.33 -20.91
C CYS A 268 4.59 -6.61 -22.02
N SER A 269 4.95 -6.81 -23.29
CA SER A 269 4.33 -6.16 -24.45
C SER A 269 4.42 -7.03 -25.72
N LYS A 270 3.64 -6.72 -26.76
CA LYS A 270 3.68 -7.43 -28.05
C LYS A 270 4.98 -7.16 -28.79
N GLU A 271 5.57 -5.98 -28.59
CA GLU A 271 6.85 -5.56 -29.15
C GLU A 271 7.96 -6.45 -28.57
N CYS A 272 7.99 -6.65 -27.26
CA CYS A 272 8.93 -7.58 -26.62
C CYS A 272 8.79 -9.00 -27.15
N GLN A 273 7.55 -9.48 -27.33
CA GLN A 273 7.29 -10.79 -27.93
C GLN A 273 7.83 -10.88 -29.37
N LYS A 274 7.60 -9.85 -30.20
CA LYS A 274 8.10 -9.80 -31.58
C LYS A 274 9.62 -9.77 -31.65
N THR A 275 10.27 -9.02 -30.76
CA THR A 275 11.73 -8.94 -30.67
C THR A 275 12.34 -10.29 -30.30
N ASP A 276 11.76 -10.97 -29.30
CA ASP A 276 12.21 -12.30 -28.88
C ASP A 276 11.80 -13.43 -29.84
N TRP A 277 10.84 -13.18 -30.74
CA TRP A 277 10.25 -14.21 -31.60
C TRP A 277 11.29 -15.00 -32.40
N LYS A 278 12.34 -14.36 -32.91
CA LYS A 278 13.39 -15.04 -33.69
C LYS A 278 14.08 -16.15 -32.88
N ARG A 279 14.35 -15.88 -31.59
CA ARG A 279 14.96 -16.82 -30.64
C ARG A 279 13.92 -17.86 -30.18
N HIS A 280 12.75 -17.41 -29.76
CA HIS A 280 11.72 -18.27 -29.19
C HIS A 280 11.09 -19.23 -30.22
N LYS A 281 10.94 -18.83 -31.50
CA LYS A 281 10.27 -19.62 -32.54
C LYS A 281 10.84 -21.04 -32.70
N ILE A 282 12.13 -21.23 -32.45
CA ILE A 282 12.79 -22.54 -32.53
C ILE A 282 12.13 -23.53 -31.54
N HIS A 283 11.77 -23.03 -30.35
CA HIS A 283 11.15 -23.78 -29.25
C HIS A 283 9.62 -23.66 -29.22
N CYS A 284 9.04 -22.70 -29.96
CA CYS A 284 7.60 -22.48 -30.07
C CYS A 284 6.94 -23.47 -31.04
N ARG A 285 7.18 -24.77 -30.83
CA ARG A 285 6.58 -25.85 -31.61
C ARG A 285 5.47 -26.50 -30.80
N PRO A 286 4.37 -26.95 -31.44
CA PRO A 286 3.41 -27.81 -30.76
C PRO A 286 4.16 -29.02 -30.22
N SER A 287 3.98 -29.33 -28.93
CA SER A 287 4.50 -30.55 -28.34
C SER A 287 4.01 -31.71 -29.21
N THR A 288 4.90 -32.30 -29.99
CA THR A 288 4.54 -33.44 -30.86
C THR A 288 4.37 -34.71 -30.02
N GLN A 289 4.47 -34.60 -28.69
CA GLN A 289 4.32 -35.67 -27.70
C GLN A 289 2.91 -35.78 -27.10
N ALA A 290 1.88 -35.24 -27.75
CA ALA A 290 0.51 -35.75 -27.56
C ALA A 290 0.28 -37.00 -28.43
N TYR A 291 1.25 -37.93 -28.49
CA TYR A 291 0.93 -39.30 -28.84
C TYR A 291 0.34 -39.92 -27.59
N THR A 292 -0.97 -40.16 -27.62
CA THR A 292 -1.68 -41.07 -26.74
C THR A 292 -0.89 -42.36 -26.61
N VAL A 293 -0.04 -42.48 -25.60
CA VAL A 293 0.33 -43.79 -25.08
C VAL A 293 -0.99 -44.36 -24.59
N PRO A 294 -1.51 -45.45 -25.19
CA PRO A 294 -2.68 -46.12 -24.64
C PRO A 294 -2.32 -46.46 -23.20
N HIS A 295 -3.01 -45.86 -22.24
CA HIS A 295 -2.91 -46.31 -20.86
C HIS A 295 -3.20 -47.82 -20.88
N PRO A 296 -2.24 -48.69 -20.50
CA PRO A 296 -2.58 -50.09 -20.30
C PRO A 296 -3.71 -50.15 -19.27
N PRO A 297 -4.68 -51.06 -19.43
CA PRO A 297 -5.77 -51.19 -18.48
C PRO A 297 -5.16 -51.39 -17.09
N VAL A 298 -5.49 -50.47 -16.19
CA VAL A 298 -5.02 -50.51 -14.80
C VAL A 298 -5.67 -51.73 -14.16
N GLU A 299 -4.90 -52.80 -13.99
CA GLU A 299 -5.31 -53.92 -13.13
C GLU A 299 -5.28 -53.46 -11.67
N ASP A 300 -6.46 -53.53 -11.07
CA ASP A 300 -6.78 -53.30 -9.67
C ASP A 300 -5.92 -54.21 -8.77
N THR A 301 -4.79 -53.67 -8.29
CA THR A 301 -3.96 -54.30 -7.27
C THR A 301 -4.09 -53.52 -5.99
N SER A 302 -5.04 -53.96 -5.18
CA SER A 302 -5.19 -53.60 -3.78
C SER A 302 -3.86 -53.86 -3.05
N ARG A 303 -3.19 -52.79 -2.60
CA ARG A 303 -2.08 -52.88 -1.65
C ARG A 303 -2.25 -51.87 -0.51
N PRO A 304 -1.75 -52.22 0.69
CA PRO A 304 -2.23 -51.68 1.94
C PRO A 304 -1.67 -50.29 2.24
N HIS A 305 -2.55 -49.51 2.88
CA HIS A 305 -2.34 -48.20 3.47
C HIS A 305 -1.12 -48.20 4.41
N LEU A 306 -0.01 -47.60 3.99
CA LEU A 306 1.08 -47.21 4.89
C LEU A 306 0.87 -45.74 5.24
N GLU A 307 0.52 -45.49 6.50
CA GLU A 307 0.47 -44.14 7.09
C GLU A 307 1.87 -43.53 7.08
N VAL A 308 2.14 -42.70 6.08
CA VAL A 308 3.20 -41.70 6.14
C VAL A 308 2.51 -40.38 6.43
N SER A 309 2.77 -39.85 7.63
CA SER A 309 2.27 -38.55 8.07
C SER A 309 2.61 -37.47 7.04
N PRO A 310 1.64 -36.69 6.53
CA PRO A 310 1.93 -35.59 5.63
C PRO A 310 2.58 -34.47 6.45
N ALA A 311 3.81 -34.08 6.09
CA ALA A 311 4.21 -32.70 6.27
C ALA A 311 3.22 -31.87 5.44
N GLU A 312 2.48 -30.98 6.10
CA GLU A 312 1.46 -30.18 5.44
C GLU A 312 2.08 -29.48 4.22
N PRO A 313 1.59 -29.73 3.00
CA PRO A 313 1.97 -28.89 1.88
C PRO A 313 1.49 -27.49 2.25
N ASP A 314 2.40 -26.52 2.25
CA ASP A 314 2.05 -25.11 2.24
C ASP A 314 0.95 -24.96 1.20
N SER A 315 -0.29 -24.85 1.68
CA SER A 315 -1.42 -24.53 0.85
C SER A 315 -1.13 -23.11 0.40
N ASP A 316 -0.47 -23.01 -0.75
CA ASP A 316 -0.59 -21.91 -1.69
C ASP A 316 -2.10 -21.75 -1.93
N GLU A 317 -2.83 -21.20 -0.96
CA GLU A 317 -4.16 -20.69 -1.16
C GLU A 317 -4.02 -19.73 -2.32
N GLU A 318 -4.65 -20.13 -3.42
CA GLU A 318 -4.76 -19.42 -4.66
C GLU A 318 -5.34 -18.03 -4.39
N ASP A 319 -4.49 -17.08 -3.99
CA ASP A 319 -4.77 -15.66 -4.08
C ASP A 319 -4.70 -15.25 -5.56
N SER A 320 -5.63 -15.79 -6.36
CA SER A 320 -6.07 -15.36 -7.69
C SER A 320 -6.87 -16.49 -8.40
N SER A 321 -7.93 -17.01 -7.79
CA SER A 321 -9.06 -17.56 -8.57
C SER A 321 -10.12 -16.49 -8.80
N LEU A 322 -9.71 -15.30 -9.27
CA LEU A 322 -10.64 -14.42 -9.98
C LEU A 322 -10.80 -14.97 -11.39
N PRO A 323 -12.04 -15.11 -11.92
CA PRO A 323 -12.24 -15.58 -13.27
C PRO A 323 -11.43 -14.72 -14.24
N THR A 324 -10.75 -15.37 -15.18
CA THR A 324 -10.08 -14.68 -16.30
C THR A 324 -11.14 -13.94 -17.10
N ILE A 325 -11.35 -12.67 -16.79
CA ILE A 325 -12.18 -11.78 -17.58
C ILE A 325 -11.40 -11.51 -18.86
N VAL A 326 -11.87 -12.11 -19.97
CA VAL A 326 -11.43 -11.74 -21.31
C VAL A 326 -11.96 -10.33 -21.58
N ALA A 327 -11.18 -9.32 -21.21
CA ALA A 327 -11.51 -7.94 -21.49
C ALA A 327 -11.63 -7.73 -23.01
N PRO A 328 -12.68 -7.05 -23.50
CA PRO A 328 -12.74 -6.67 -24.90
C PRO A 328 -11.56 -5.76 -25.24
N SER A 329 -10.97 -5.99 -26.42
CA SER A 329 -9.78 -5.27 -26.89
C SER A 329 -10.03 -3.76 -26.90
N PRO A 330 -9.28 -2.94 -26.13
CA PRO A 330 -9.38 -1.49 -26.22
C PRO A 330 -8.71 -1.05 -27.52
N ARG A 331 -9.44 -0.30 -28.34
CA ARG A 331 -8.83 0.53 -29.40
C ARG A 331 -8.68 1.95 -28.83
N THR A 332 -7.51 2.54 -29.06
CA THR A 332 -7.14 3.98 -28.97
C THR A 332 -6.97 4.66 -27.59
N LEU A 333 -6.30 4.02 -26.62
CA LEU A 333 -5.76 4.71 -25.42
C LEU A 333 -4.26 4.46 -25.17
N GLU A 334 -3.57 3.76 -26.08
CA GLU A 334 -2.14 3.42 -25.95
C GLU A 334 -1.20 4.65 -26.02
N GLU A 335 -1.65 5.80 -26.56
CA GLU A 335 -0.80 7.00 -26.70
C GLU A 335 -0.42 7.67 -25.36
N HIS A 336 -1.19 7.46 -24.29
CA HIS A 336 -0.94 8.15 -23.01
C HIS A 336 -0.12 7.32 -22.02
N GLY A 337 0.33 6.12 -22.40
CA GLY A 337 1.17 5.29 -21.54
C GLY A 337 0.47 4.76 -20.27
N VAL A 338 -0.85 4.97 -20.13
CA VAL A 338 -1.66 4.49 -19.00
C VAL A 338 -2.37 3.18 -19.37
N ARG A 339 -2.30 2.17 -18.50
CA ARG A 339 -3.05 0.91 -18.59
C ARG A 339 -4.14 0.86 -17.52
N ASP A 340 -5.22 0.17 -17.86
CA ASP A 340 -6.38 -0.10 -16.99
C ASP A 340 -6.66 -1.61 -16.84
N ASP A 341 -5.72 -2.47 -17.21
CA ASP A 341 -5.92 -3.93 -17.12
C ASP A 341 -5.62 -4.50 -15.73
N GLY A 342 -5.40 -3.64 -14.74
CA GLY A 342 -5.17 -3.99 -13.33
C GLY A 342 -3.86 -4.73 -13.05
N ARG A 343 -3.02 -4.98 -14.06
CA ARG A 343 -1.79 -5.75 -13.91
C ARG A 343 -0.67 -4.85 -13.39
N GLU A 344 -0.11 -5.23 -12.24
CA GLU A 344 1.02 -4.54 -11.65
C GLU A 344 2.34 -5.07 -12.22
N VAL A 345 3.13 -4.16 -12.79
CA VAL A 345 4.49 -4.42 -13.27
C VAL A 345 5.52 -3.73 -12.38
N ARG A 346 6.69 -4.35 -12.25
CA ARG A 346 7.82 -3.83 -11.49
C ARG A 346 9.09 -3.77 -12.32
N MET A 347 9.94 -2.84 -11.92
CA MET A 347 11.24 -2.61 -12.54
C MET A 347 12.23 -2.15 -11.48
N GLU A 348 13.49 -2.51 -11.66
CA GLU A 348 14.60 -1.92 -10.93
C GLU A 348 15.20 -0.77 -11.74
N ILE A 349 15.54 0.31 -11.05
CA ILE A 349 16.17 1.50 -11.62
C ILE A 349 17.46 1.76 -10.85
N PRO A 350 18.62 1.86 -11.52
CA PRO A 350 19.86 2.20 -10.84
C PRO A 350 19.83 3.62 -10.27
N ARG A 351 20.43 3.83 -9.09
CA ARG A 351 20.60 5.17 -8.50
C ARG A 351 21.96 5.76 -8.85
N PRO A 352 22.07 7.10 -9.01
CA PRO A 352 23.36 7.79 -8.95
C PRO A 352 24.04 7.49 -7.60
N GLY A 353 25.30 7.05 -7.62
CA GLY A 353 26.04 6.66 -6.40
C GLY A 353 25.94 5.17 -6.01
N GLY A 354 25.28 4.34 -6.82
CA GLY A 354 25.18 2.89 -6.61
C GLY A 354 23.87 2.43 -5.97
N GLY A 355 23.57 1.13 -6.12
CA GLY A 355 22.32 0.51 -5.68
C GLY A 355 21.17 0.66 -6.68
N THR A 356 20.01 0.07 -6.36
CA THR A 356 18.80 0.10 -7.19
C THR A 356 17.57 0.54 -6.39
N THR A 357 16.61 1.18 -7.07
CA THR A 357 15.24 1.45 -6.57
C THR A 357 14.26 0.60 -7.34
N THR A 358 13.39 -0.14 -6.65
CA THR A 358 12.26 -0.80 -7.28
C THR A 358 11.10 0.17 -7.45
N ILE A 359 10.59 0.31 -8.67
CA ILE A 359 9.32 0.99 -8.95
C ILE A 359 8.28 -0.05 -9.36
N SER A 360 7.09 0.05 -8.76
CA SER A 360 5.92 -0.77 -9.11
C SER A 360 4.78 0.12 -9.57
N SER A 361 4.10 -0.25 -10.64
CA SER A 361 2.93 0.50 -11.11
C SER A 361 1.85 -0.43 -11.67
N ARG A 362 0.60 -0.09 -11.35
CA ARG A 362 -0.62 -0.68 -11.94
C ARG A 362 -1.16 0.12 -13.11
N THR A 363 -0.82 1.41 -13.16
CA THR A 363 -1.37 2.36 -14.11
C THR A 363 -0.38 2.68 -15.23
N MET A 364 0.92 2.52 -15.02
CA MET A 364 1.92 2.74 -16.08
C MET A 364 2.03 1.52 -16.98
N SER A 365 2.00 1.75 -18.28
CA SER A 365 2.25 0.72 -19.27
C SER A 365 3.68 0.19 -19.19
N PRO A 366 3.94 -1.08 -19.51
CA PRO A 366 5.30 -1.61 -19.61
C PRO A 366 6.21 -0.84 -20.57
N ALA A 367 5.65 -0.35 -21.67
CA ALA A 367 6.40 0.49 -22.61
C ALA A 367 6.86 1.79 -21.93
N PHE A 368 5.96 2.44 -21.19
CA PHE A 368 6.28 3.65 -20.42
C PHE A 368 7.25 3.36 -19.27
N MET A 369 7.05 2.28 -18.51
CA MET A 369 7.98 1.84 -17.45
C MET A 369 9.39 1.59 -18.01
N LYS A 370 9.49 0.93 -19.17
CA LYS A 370 10.76 0.73 -19.86
C LYS A 370 11.38 2.07 -20.28
N GLN A 371 10.63 2.94 -20.96
CA GLN A 371 11.11 4.26 -21.37
C GLN A 371 11.58 5.09 -20.16
N PHE A 372 10.85 5.05 -19.06
CA PHE A 372 11.21 5.70 -17.81
C PHE A 372 12.54 5.15 -17.27
N ARG A 373 12.76 3.82 -17.31
CA ARG A 373 14.06 3.23 -16.96
C ARG A 373 15.17 3.78 -17.81
N ASP A 374 14.97 3.71 -19.13
CA ASP A 374 16.01 4.00 -20.11
C ASP A 374 16.40 5.49 -20.01
N GLN A 375 15.44 6.37 -19.68
CA GLN A 375 15.69 7.78 -19.36
C GLN A 375 16.47 7.96 -18.05
N MET A 376 16.10 7.26 -16.98
CA MET A 376 16.82 7.32 -15.70
C MET A 376 18.26 6.80 -15.81
N GLU A 377 18.47 5.67 -16.50
CA GLU A 377 19.79 5.12 -16.80
C GLU A 377 20.65 6.10 -17.59
N LYS A 378 20.04 6.77 -18.59
CA LYS A 378 20.74 7.79 -19.36
C LYS A 378 21.19 8.97 -18.48
N MET A 379 20.34 9.48 -17.60
CA MET A 379 20.71 10.57 -16.68
C MET A 379 21.85 10.17 -15.74
N VAL A 380 21.82 8.94 -15.20
CA VAL A 380 22.89 8.43 -14.34
C VAL A 380 24.24 8.36 -15.08
N LEU A 381 24.23 7.98 -16.37
CA LEU A 381 25.45 7.92 -17.18
C LEU A 381 25.99 9.32 -17.55
N GLU A 382 25.11 10.30 -17.75
CA GLU A 382 25.49 11.68 -18.08
C GLU A 382 26.08 12.40 -16.86
N ASP A 383 25.49 12.21 -15.67
CA ASP A 383 25.99 12.80 -14.43
C ASP A 383 27.38 12.25 -14.05
N GLY A 384 27.62 10.96 -14.28
CA GLY A 384 28.92 10.33 -14.02
C GLY A 384 30.07 10.75 -14.95
N GLN A 385 29.81 11.53 -16.00
CA GLN A 385 30.84 12.06 -16.91
C GLN A 385 31.23 13.52 -16.59
N SER A 386 30.55 14.15 -15.64
CA SER A 386 30.76 15.57 -15.31
C SER A 386 31.75 15.80 -14.16
N ASP A 387 32.23 14.72 -13.55
CA ASP A 387 33.31 14.67 -12.55
C ASP A 387 34.63 14.20 -13.18
#